data_AF-A0A971HK42-F1
#
_entry.id   AF-A0A971HK42-F1
#
_cell.length_a   1.000
_cell.length_b   1.000
_cell.length_c   1.000
_cell.angle_alpha   90.00
_cell.angle_beta   90.00
_cell.angle_gamma   90.00
#
_symmetry.space_group_name_H-M   'P 1'
#
loop_
_entity.id
_entity.type
_entity.pdbx_description
1 polymer ?
#
loop_
_entity_poly.entity_id
_entity_poly.type
_entity_poly.pdbx_seq_one_letter_code
_entity_poly.pdbx_strand_id
1 'polypeptide(L)'
;MTIELTSPTQVLRFLESQGIHLKRSLGQNFLVDANYVQRILTAADLDPSDTVIEIGPGVGVLTLQLAQRVKKVICIEVDGEMIQALRAVLAGVDNVTLVHRDVLQVDWPELLAQQGIDRFKVVANLPYYITTPVLTMLLEQGLPVTELVVMVQREVAQRMVASPGTKDYGAFSVFTQFYSSPRIVTIVPPTVFLPPPKVHSAVVALDVAGHRLPFAVGDPKTFFQIVRAAFGQRRKMLRRALRGLPWRELTPEVITQWLEAANIEPTRRGETLSLEEFALLNRLLPRYLKTTTSKNSEADDNDSHSLHQSRHRKSDFGPDDGEHPELH
;
A
#
# COMPACT_ATOMS: atom_id res chain seq x y z
N MET A 1 8.67 38.04 -13.77
CA MET A 1 7.87 38.52 -12.63
C MET A 1 7.57 37.29 -11.79
N THR A 2 8.14 37.18 -10.59
CA THR A 2 8.03 35.96 -9.77
C THR A 2 6.61 35.86 -9.23
N ILE A 3 5.88 34.80 -9.56
CA ILE A 3 4.52 34.58 -9.07
C ILE A 3 4.64 34.05 -7.64
N GLU A 4 4.22 34.84 -6.65
CA GLU A 4 4.08 34.40 -5.27
C GLU A 4 2.64 33.92 -5.02
N LEU A 5 2.49 32.63 -4.69
CA LEU A 5 1.20 31.96 -4.43
C LEU A 5 1.06 31.59 -2.95
N THR A 6 1.53 32.45 -2.05
CA THR A 6 1.62 32.16 -0.61
C THR A 6 0.53 32.85 0.21
N SER A 7 -0.56 33.29 -0.43
CA SER A 7 -1.73 33.83 0.26
C SER A 7 -3.04 33.50 -0.48
N PRO A 8 -4.18 33.44 0.22
CA PRO A 8 -5.47 33.19 -0.42
C PRO A 8 -5.79 34.17 -1.55
N THR A 9 -5.51 35.46 -1.35
CA THR A 9 -5.79 36.51 -2.34
C THR A 9 -4.97 36.34 -3.62
N GLN A 10 -3.69 35.99 -3.50
CA GLN A 10 -2.83 35.72 -4.66
C GLN A 10 -3.33 34.49 -5.44
N VAL A 11 -3.69 33.42 -4.73
CA VAL A 11 -4.19 32.19 -5.36
C VAL A 11 -5.52 32.43 -6.08
N LEU A 12 -6.48 33.15 -5.48
CA LEU A 12 -7.76 33.46 -6.14
C LEU A 12 -7.56 34.32 -7.39
N ARG A 13 -6.77 35.39 -7.29
CA ARG A 13 -6.48 36.26 -8.44
C ARG A 13 -5.81 35.48 -9.57
N PHE A 14 -4.89 34.58 -9.23
CA PHE A 14 -4.25 33.72 -10.20
C PHE A 14 -5.27 32.80 -10.89
N LEU A 15 -6.08 32.07 -10.12
CA LEU A 15 -7.12 31.18 -10.66
C LEU A 15 -8.11 31.93 -11.56
N GLU A 16 -8.57 33.11 -11.13
CA GLU A 16 -9.45 33.99 -11.92
C GLU A 16 -8.79 34.43 -13.23
N SER A 17 -7.51 34.83 -13.19
CA SER A 17 -6.76 35.23 -14.39
C SER A 17 -6.59 34.11 -15.41
N GLN A 18 -6.65 32.86 -14.97
CA GLN A 18 -6.56 31.68 -15.81
C GLN A 18 -7.94 31.12 -16.19
N GLY A 19 -9.04 31.73 -15.72
CA GLY A 19 -10.40 31.25 -15.96
C GLY A 19 -10.69 29.89 -15.29
N ILE A 20 -9.96 29.55 -14.22
CA ILE A 20 -10.08 28.23 -13.57
C ILE A 20 -11.04 28.28 -12.40
N HIS A 21 -11.95 27.31 -12.36
CA HIS A 21 -12.91 27.14 -11.29
C HIS A 21 -12.56 25.95 -10.40
N LEU A 22 -12.68 26.14 -9.08
CA LEU A 22 -12.39 25.10 -8.09
C LEU A 22 -13.36 23.92 -8.22
N LYS A 23 -12.83 22.71 -8.43
CA LYS A 23 -13.60 21.48 -8.56
C LYS A 23 -13.67 20.76 -7.21
N ARG A 24 -14.82 20.88 -6.53
CA ARG A 24 -15.07 20.19 -5.25
C ARG A 24 -14.94 18.67 -5.36
N SER A 25 -15.28 18.08 -6.51
CA SER A 25 -15.21 16.63 -6.75
C SER A 25 -13.79 16.07 -6.68
N LEU A 26 -12.77 16.88 -6.98
CA LEU A 26 -11.36 16.50 -6.93
C LEU A 26 -10.72 16.77 -5.56
N GLY A 27 -11.50 17.22 -4.58
CA GLY A 27 -10.99 17.49 -3.22
C GLY A 27 -9.91 18.57 -3.16
N GLN A 28 -9.92 19.51 -4.10
CA GLN A 28 -8.95 20.61 -4.16
C GLN A 28 -9.03 21.46 -2.90
N ASN A 29 -7.96 21.45 -2.10
CA ASN A 29 -7.72 22.34 -0.97
C ASN A 29 -6.28 22.82 -1.08
N PHE A 30 -6.07 24.02 -1.58
CA PHE A 30 -4.72 24.55 -1.81
C PHE A 30 -4.13 25.06 -0.49
N LEU A 31 -2.92 24.64 -0.17
CA LEU A 31 -2.17 25.16 0.96
C LEU A 31 -1.69 26.58 0.62
N VAL A 32 -2.10 27.57 1.41
CA VAL A 32 -1.82 29.00 1.15
C VAL A 32 -1.07 29.67 2.28
N ASP A 33 -0.41 28.90 3.15
CA ASP A 33 0.39 29.39 4.27
C ASP A 33 1.85 28.96 4.14
N ALA A 34 2.74 29.95 4.04
CA ALA A 34 4.17 29.75 3.85
C ALA A 34 4.85 29.00 5.01
N ASN A 35 4.35 29.12 6.25
CA ASN A 35 4.94 28.44 7.40
C ASN A 35 4.75 26.93 7.30
N TYR A 36 3.57 26.48 6.87
CA TYR A 36 3.31 25.05 6.68
C TYR A 36 4.05 24.49 5.46
N VAL A 37 4.19 25.28 4.38
CA VAL A 37 5.07 24.93 3.26
C VAL A 37 6.50 24.73 3.76
N GLN A 38 7.02 25.66 4.57
CA GLN A 38 8.38 25.53 5.11
C GLN A 38 8.55 24.32 6.03
N ARG A 39 7.53 23.96 6.83
CA ARG A 39 7.53 22.74 7.64
C ARG A 39 7.58 21.46 6.78
N ILE A 40 6.85 21.43 5.67
CA ILE A 40 6.90 20.31 4.70
C ILE A 40 8.31 20.20 4.12
N LEU A 41 8.86 21.31 3.62
CA LEU A 41 10.20 21.33 3.01
C LEU A 41 11.30 20.92 3.99
N THR A 42 11.21 21.40 5.24
CA THR A 42 12.15 21.04 6.30
C THR A 42 12.06 19.55 6.64
N ALA A 43 10.85 19.00 6.69
CA ALA A 43 10.65 17.58 6.97
C ALA A 43 11.09 16.67 5.83
N ALA A 44 11.08 17.17 4.59
CA ALA A 44 11.50 16.44 3.40
C ALA A 44 13.02 16.36 3.23
N ASP A 45 13.79 17.07 4.06
CA ASP A 45 15.26 17.00 4.14
C ASP A 45 15.92 16.92 2.77
N LEU A 46 15.61 17.92 1.92
CA LEU A 46 15.91 17.88 0.49
C LEU A 46 17.40 18.15 0.24
N ASP A 47 18.01 17.32 -0.60
CA ASP A 47 19.34 17.55 -1.16
C ASP A 47 19.25 18.11 -2.60
N PRO A 48 20.16 19.00 -3.03
CA PRO A 48 20.20 19.50 -4.40
C PRO A 48 20.30 18.43 -5.49
N SER A 49 20.77 17.23 -5.17
CA SER A 49 20.83 16.09 -6.10
C SER A 49 19.53 15.29 -6.21
N ASP A 50 18.56 15.52 -5.32
CA ASP A 50 17.35 14.72 -5.26
C ASP A 50 16.45 14.89 -6.47
N THR A 51 15.69 13.84 -6.76
CA THR A 51 14.48 13.92 -7.60
C THR A 51 13.26 13.83 -6.71
N VAL A 52 12.34 14.78 -6.86
CA VAL A 52 11.08 14.82 -6.11
C VAL A 52 9.90 14.55 -7.04
N ILE A 53 9.00 13.68 -6.61
CA ILE A 53 7.70 13.50 -7.25
C ILE A 53 6.64 14.17 -6.38
N GLU A 54 5.93 15.13 -6.96
CA GLU A 54 4.81 15.83 -6.34
C GLU A 54 3.50 15.33 -6.94
N ILE A 55 2.61 14.83 -6.09
CA ILE A 55 1.30 14.30 -6.50
C ILE A 55 0.24 15.35 -6.14
N GLY A 56 -0.54 15.79 -7.12
CA GLY A 56 -1.53 16.85 -6.92
C GLY A 56 -0.89 18.20 -6.59
N PRO A 57 -0.02 18.75 -7.45
CA PRO A 57 0.63 20.07 -7.25
C PRO A 57 -0.37 21.23 -7.10
N GLY A 58 -1.60 21.08 -7.62
CA GLY A 58 -2.60 22.14 -7.61
C GLY A 58 -2.12 23.36 -8.37
N VAL A 59 -2.09 24.53 -7.70
CA VAL A 59 -1.60 25.78 -8.30
C VAL A 59 -0.07 25.93 -8.30
N GLY A 60 0.67 24.96 -7.73
CA GLY A 60 2.13 24.94 -7.79
C GLY A 60 2.86 25.65 -6.65
N VAL A 61 2.19 25.93 -5.54
CA VAL A 61 2.81 26.58 -4.36
C VAL A 61 4.03 25.81 -3.86
N LEU A 62 3.86 24.50 -3.68
CA LEU A 62 4.92 23.61 -3.22
C LEU A 62 5.91 23.31 -4.36
N THR A 63 5.41 23.11 -5.58
CA THR A 63 6.22 22.89 -6.79
C THR A 63 7.32 23.94 -6.97
N LEU A 64 6.98 25.23 -6.89
CA LEU A 64 7.95 26.32 -7.04
C LEU A 64 9.06 26.25 -5.98
N GLN A 65 8.72 25.87 -4.75
CA GLN A 65 9.68 25.76 -3.66
C GLN A 65 10.56 24.51 -3.79
N LEU A 66 10.00 23.41 -4.26
CA LEU A 66 10.75 22.19 -4.56
C LEU A 66 11.75 22.44 -5.69
N ALA A 67 11.30 23.05 -6.79
CA ALA A 67 12.13 23.33 -7.97
C ALA A 67 13.38 24.18 -7.64
N GLN A 68 13.30 25.05 -6.64
CA GLN A 68 14.45 25.85 -6.18
C GLN A 68 15.49 25.07 -5.37
N ARG A 69 15.16 23.86 -4.90
CA ARG A 69 15.96 23.10 -3.92
C ARG A 69 16.53 21.79 -4.44
N VAL A 70 15.98 21.24 -5.52
CA VAL A 70 16.32 19.90 -6.00
C VAL A 70 16.66 19.87 -7.48
N LYS A 71 17.33 18.81 -7.92
CA LYS A 71 17.76 18.61 -9.30
C LYS A 71 16.58 18.52 -10.26
N LYS A 72 15.51 17.83 -9.87
CA LYS A 72 14.35 17.57 -10.71
C LYS A 72 13.07 17.44 -9.88
N VAL A 73 11.98 18.03 -10.37
CA VAL A 73 10.63 17.79 -9.85
C VAL A 73 9.76 17.19 -10.94
N ILE A 74 9.02 16.14 -10.63
CA ILE A 74 7.97 15.59 -11.49
C ILE A 74 6.63 15.82 -10.81
N CYS A 75 5.75 16.58 -11.44
CA CYS A 75 4.41 16.80 -10.95
C CYS A 75 3.43 15.89 -11.69
N ILE A 76 2.66 15.10 -10.94
CA ILE A 76 1.59 14.26 -11.47
C ILE A 76 0.26 14.88 -11.07
N GLU A 77 -0.52 15.29 -12.06
CA GLU A 77 -1.81 15.96 -11.87
C GLU A 77 -2.86 15.33 -12.78
N VAL A 78 -4.07 15.14 -12.25
CA VAL A 78 -5.20 14.53 -12.97
C VAL A 78 -6.07 15.60 -13.65
N ASP A 79 -6.12 16.81 -13.08
CA ASP A 79 -6.90 17.93 -13.62
C ASP A 79 -6.16 18.65 -14.75
N GLY A 80 -6.69 18.56 -15.96
CA GLY A 80 -6.11 19.21 -17.14
C GLY A 80 -6.09 20.75 -17.04
N GLU A 81 -7.04 21.35 -16.31
CA GLU A 81 -7.04 22.80 -16.06
C GLU A 81 -5.89 23.21 -15.14
N MET A 82 -5.59 22.40 -14.10
CA MET A 82 -4.44 22.62 -13.22
C MET A 82 -3.12 22.47 -13.98
N ILE A 83 -3.01 21.49 -14.90
CA ILE A 83 -1.83 21.36 -15.77
C ILE A 83 -1.59 22.63 -16.59
N GLN A 84 -2.65 23.25 -17.13
CA GLN A 84 -2.52 24.52 -17.86
C GLN A 84 -2.08 25.66 -16.95
N ALA A 85 -2.68 25.79 -15.76
CA ALA A 85 -2.27 26.77 -14.76
C ALA A 85 -0.80 26.61 -14.37
N LEU A 86 -0.36 25.38 -14.11
CA LEU A 86 1.02 25.06 -13.73
C LEU A 86 2.01 25.45 -14.82
N ARG A 87 1.68 25.25 -16.10
CA ARG A 87 2.56 25.73 -17.19
C ARG A 87 2.78 27.23 -17.15
N ALA A 88 1.75 28.00 -16.81
CA ALA A 88 1.88 29.46 -16.66
C ALA A 88 2.71 29.84 -15.42
N VAL A 89 2.48 29.16 -14.28
CA VAL A 89 3.23 29.39 -13.03
C VAL A 89 4.71 29.04 -13.16
N LEU A 90 4.99 27.94 -13.86
CA LEU A 90 6.32 27.36 -14.02
C LEU A 90 7.04 27.89 -15.26
N ALA A 91 6.54 28.95 -15.91
CA ALA A 91 7.20 29.56 -17.04
C ALA A 91 8.60 30.05 -16.63
N GLY A 92 9.63 29.50 -17.26
CA GLY A 92 11.04 29.76 -16.91
C GLY A 92 11.61 28.90 -15.78
N VAL A 93 10.90 27.84 -15.37
CA VAL A 93 11.39 26.82 -14.44
C VAL A 93 11.74 25.55 -15.22
N ASP A 94 13.03 25.33 -15.44
CA ASP A 94 13.50 24.32 -16.41
C ASP A 94 13.60 22.89 -15.85
N ASN A 95 13.56 22.73 -14.53
CA ASN A 95 13.74 21.45 -13.85
C ASN A 95 12.42 20.79 -13.38
N VAL A 96 11.28 21.21 -13.92
CA VAL A 96 9.96 20.64 -13.60
C VAL A 96 9.38 19.92 -14.81
N THR A 97 8.95 18.68 -14.63
CA THR A 97 8.20 17.90 -15.63
C THR A 97 6.76 17.74 -15.20
N LEU A 98 5.81 18.08 -16.07
CA LEU A 98 4.38 17.92 -15.82
C LEU A 98 3.85 16.65 -16.49
N VAL A 99 3.22 15.77 -15.72
CA VAL A 99 2.59 14.53 -16.18
C VAL A 99 1.09 14.62 -15.94
N HIS A 100 0.31 14.71 -17.01
CA HIS A 100 -1.15 14.71 -16.94
C HIS A 100 -1.68 13.27 -16.89
N ARG A 101 -1.87 12.74 -15.69
CA ARG A 101 -2.32 11.36 -15.46
C ARG A 101 -2.92 11.23 -14.06
N ASP A 102 -3.87 10.31 -13.89
CA ASP A 102 -4.18 9.77 -12.58
C ASP A 102 -2.96 9.01 -12.06
N VAL A 103 -2.44 9.40 -10.89
CA VAL A 103 -1.27 8.78 -10.26
C VAL A 103 -1.43 7.26 -10.05
N LEU A 104 -2.67 6.78 -9.86
CA LEU A 104 -2.96 5.36 -9.70
C LEU A 104 -2.92 4.58 -11.03
N GLN A 105 -2.84 5.29 -12.16
CA GLN A 105 -2.80 4.74 -13.52
C GLN A 105 -1.46 5.03 -14.22
N VAL A 106 -0.47 5.55 -13.50
CA VAL A 106 0.87 5.78 -14.03
C VAL A 106 1.59 4.44 -14.20
N ASP A 107 2.18 4.23 -15.38
CA ASP A 107 3.20 3.21 -15.57
C ASP A 107 4.51 3.70 -14.94
N TRP A 108 4.74 3.30 -13.69
CA TRP A 108 5.91 3.73 -12.92
C TRP A 108 7.23 3.24 -13.52
N PRO A 109 7.40 1.96 -13.91
CA PRO A 109 8.61 1.52 -14.60
C PRO A 109 8.94 2.36 -15.84
N GLU A 110 7.94 2.62 -16.69
CA GLU A 110 8.13 3.42 -17.89
C GLU A 110 8.52 4.87 -17.54
N LEU A 111 7.77 5.52 -16.64
CA LEU A 111 8.03 6.90 -16.24
C LEU A 111 9.44 7.06 -15.64
N LEU A 112 9.83 6.18 -14.72
CA LEU A 112 11.14 6.23 -14.07
C LEU A 112 12.27 6.00 -15.08
N ALA A 113 12.12 5.05 -15.99
CA ALA A 113 13.11 4.78 -17.04
C ALA A 113 13.27 5.96 -18.00
N GLN A 114 12.16 6.53 -18.50
CA GLN A 114 12.17 7.68 -19.40
C GLN A 114 12.82 8.91 -18.76
N GLN A 115 12.64 9.07 -17.45
CA GLN A 115 13.16 10.22 -16.70
C GLN A 115 14.56 10.01 -16.14
N GLY A 116 15.13 8.80 -16.28
CA GLY A 116 16.42 8.42 -15.73
C GLY A 116 16.47 8.46 -14.21
N ILE A 117 15.41 7.98 -13.55
CA ILE A 117 15.25 8.04 -12.10
C ILE A 117 15.49 6.66 -11.49
N ASP A 118 16.51 6.59 -10.65
CA ASP A 118 16.89 5.40 -9.89
C ASP A 118 16.38 5.44 -8.44
N ARG A 119 16.14 6.63 -7.90
CA ARG A 119 15.53 6.88 -6.60
C ARG A 119 14.81 8.22 -6.56
N PHE A 120 13.77 8.33 -5.73
CA PHE A 120 13.06 9.62 -5.57
C PHE A 120 12.42 9.77 -4.18
N LYS A 121 12.20 11.03 -3.81
CA LYS A 121 11.34 11.40 -2.68
C LYS A 121 9.95 11.76 -3.18
N VAL A 122 8.93 11.55 -2.36
CA VAL A 122 7.56 12.04 -2.63
C VAL A 122 7.25 13.17 -1.68
N VAL A 123 6.88 14.34 -2.21
CA VAL A 123 6.45 15.48 -1.39
C VAL A 123 5.12 15.98 -1.94
N ALA A 124 4.03 15.83 -1.18
CA ALA A 124 2.69 16.05 -1.73
C ALA A 124 1.66 16.53 -0.69
N ASN A 125 0.75 17.39 -1.14
CA ASN A 125 -0.52 17.64 -0.46
C ASN A 125 -1.59 16.73 -1.08
N LEU A 126 -1.71 15.50 -0.57
CA LEU A 126 -2.54 14.49 -1.21
C LEU A 126 -4.04 14.83 -1.11
N PRO A 127 -4.81 14.69 -2.20
CA PRO A 127 -6.26 14.73 -2.12
C PRO A 127 -6.76 13.62 -1.19
N TYR A 128 -7.66 13.96 -0.27
CA TYR A 128 -8.05 13.06 0.83
C TYR A 128 -8.70 11.76 0.35
N TYR A 129 -9.43 11.79 -0.76
CA TYR A 129 -10.16 10.63 -1.27
C TYR A 129 -9.24 9.54 -1.86
N ILE A 130 -8.01 9.89 -2.26
CA ILE A 130 -7.02 8.94 -2.83
C ILE A 130 -5.83 8.69 -1.92
N THR A 131 -5.77 9.29 -0.73
CA THR A 131 -4.58 9.20 0.15
C THR A 131 -4.17 7.75 0.42
N THR A 132 -5.11 6.92 0.88
CA THR A 132 -4.83 5.51 1.19
C THR A 132 -4.36 4.72 -0.04
N PRO A 133 -5.07 4.69 -1.19
CA PRO A 133 -4.61 3.93 -2.34
C PRO A 133 -3.28 4.44 -2.90
N VAL A 134 -3.00 5.75 -2.86
CA VAL A 134 -1.71 6.31 -3.29
C VAL A 134 -0.58 5.82 -2.39
N LEU A 135 -0.74 5.92 -1.06
CA LEU A 135 0.28 5.45 -0.13
C LEU A 135 0.49 3.94 -0.22
N THR A 136 -0.58 3.16 -0.41
CA THR A 136 -0.47 1.72 -0.62
C THR A 136 0.31 1.40 -1.88
N MET A 137 -0.02 2.04 -3.00
CA MET A 137 0.70 1.87 -4.27
C MET A 137 2.19 2.22 -4.13
N LEU A 138 2.52 3.37 -3.53
CA LEU A 138 3.90 3.83 -3.40
C LEU A 138 4.77 2.91 -2.54
N LEU A 139 4.18 2.31 -1.49
CA LEU A 139 4.91 1.47 -0.54
C LEU A 139 4.97 -0.01 -0.96
N GLU A 140 3.93 -0.55 -1.60
CA GLU A 140 3.82 -1.98 -1.89
C GLU A 140 4.41 -2.39 -3.26
N GLN A 141 4.48 -1.48 -4.23
CA GLN A 141 4.93 -1.81 -5.59
C GLN A 141 6.46 -1.98 -5.74
N GLY A 142 7.23 -1.82 -4.67
CA GLY A 142 8.69 -1.91 -4.74
C GLY A 142 9.35 -0.78 -5.53
N LEU A 143 8.67 0.37 -5.62
CA LEU A 143 9.22 1.58 -6.22
C LEU A 143 10.44 2.05 -5.40
N PRO A 144 11.45 2.68 -6.03
CA PRO A 144 12.63 3.17 -5.34
C PRO A 144 12.37 4.50 -4.60
N VAL A 145 11.29 4.54 -3.82
CA VAL A 145 10.93 5.66 -2.96
C VAL A 145 11.85 5.64 -1.75
N THR A 146 12.54 6.75 -1.49
CA THR A 146 13.42 6.86 -0.31
C THR A 146 12.70 7.45 0.89
N GLU A 147 11.84 8.43 0.65
CA GLU A 147 11.11 9.16 1.68
C GLU A 147 9.79 9.70 1.13
N LEU A 148 8.75 9.72 1.96
CA LEU A 148 7.50 10.40 1.65
C LEU A 148 7.23 11.47 2.71
N VAL A 149 7.00 12.71 2.29
CA VAL A 149 6.46 13.78 3.14
C VAL A 149 5.13 14.23 2.57
N VAL A 150 4.05 13.76 3.18
CA VAL A 150 2.70 13.94 2.67
C VAL A 150 1.82 14.67 3.67
N MET A 151 0.98 15.56 3.16
CA MET A 151 -0.13 16.11 3.93
C MET A 151 -1.39 15.28 3.68
N VAL A 152 -2.03 14.85 4.77
CA VAL A 152 -3.20 13.98 4.79
C VAL A 152 -4.18 14.45 5.86
N GLN A 153 -5.39 13.89 5.90
CA GLN A 153 -6.31 14.14 7.02
C GLN A 153 -5.67 13.70 8.36
N ARG A 154 -5.92 14.45 9.43
CA ARG A 154 -5.36 14.16 10.76
C ARG A 154 -5.65 12.73 11.22
N GLU A 155 -6.87 12.23 11.00
CA GLU A 155 -7.25 10.86 11.38
C GLU A 155 -6.42 9.82 10.63
N VAL A 156 -6.15 10.04 9.34
CA VAL A 156 -5.31 9.14 8.54
C VAL A 156 -3.89 9.13 9.10
N ALA A 157 -3.31 10.31 9.36
CA ALA A 157 -1.99 10.43 9.97
C ALA A 157 -1.90 9.71 11.33
N GLN A 158 -2.92 9.85 12.18
CA GLN A 158 -2.99 9.16 13.47
C GLN A 158 -3.00 7.64 13.31
N ARG A 159 -3.75 7.11 12.34
CA ARG A 159 -3.75 5.67 12.04
C ARG A 159 -2.38 5.19 11.57
N MET A 160 -1.64 5.97 10.77
CA MET A 160 -0.32 5.56 10.26
C MET A 160 0.70 5.34 11.40
N VAL A 161 0.66 6.19 12.42
CA VAL A 161 1.60 6.16 13.56
C VAL A 161 1.05 5.44 14.79
N ALA A 162 -0.18 4.92 14.73
CA ALA A 162 -0.85 4.32 15.88
C ALA A 162 -0.08 3.10 16.41
N SER A 163 0.00 2.96 17.72
CA SER A 163 0.60 1.80 18.39
C SER A 163 -0.45 0.71 18.68
N PRO A 164 -0.04 -0.57 18.81
CA PRO A 164 -0.95 -1.66 19.16
C PRO A 164 -1.80 -1.35 20.41
N GLY A 165 -3.05 -1.79 20.40
CA GLY A 165 -4.01 -1.61 21.49
C GLY A 165 -4.68 -0.23 21.53
N THR A 166 -4.29 0.72 20.67
CA THR A 166 -4.92 2.04 20.60
C THR A 166 -6.15 2.05 19.70
N LYS A 167 -7.05 3.04 19.89
CA LYS A 167 -8.28 3.20 19.11
C LYS A 167 -8.01 3.37 17.60
N ASP A 168 -6.91 4.01 17.24
CA ASP A 168 -6.59 4.30 15.84
C ASP A 168 -5.75 3.19 15.18
N TYR A 169 -5.31 2.18 15.94
CA TYR A 169 -4.54 1.06 15.41
C TYR A 169 -5.40 0.14 14.55
N GLY A 170 -4.90 -0.15 13.35
CA GLY A 170 -5.61 -0.91 12.34
C GLY A 170 -4.67 -1.58 11.34
N ALA A 171 -5.27 -2.23 10.34
CA ALA A 171 -4.51 -2.83 9.23
C ALA A 171 -3.65 -1.80 8.49
N PHE A 172 -4.12 -0.54 8.39
CA PHE A 172 -3.34 0.53 7.76
C PHE A 172 -2.12 0.95 8.59
N SER A 173 -2.21 0.94 9.92
CA SER A 173 -1.08 1.18 10.82
C SER A 173 0.01 0.13 10.60
N VAL A 174 -0.39 -1.14 10.61
CA VAL A 174 0.49 -2.28 10.32
C VAL A 174 1.12 -2.14 8.94
N PHE A 175 0.34 -1.79 7.93
CA PHE A 175 0.82 -1.59 6.57
C PHE A 175 1.89 -0.49 6.47
N THR A 176 1.62 0.70 7.00
CA THR A 176 2.58 1.80 6.89
C THR A 176 3.84 1.55 7.71
N GLN A 177 3.72 0.92 8.88
CA GLN A 177 4.86 0.58 9.75
C GLN A 177 5.65 -0.64 9.27
N PHE A 178 5.08 -1.45 8.38
CA PHE A 178 5.77 -2.56 7.72
C PHE A 178 6.73 -2.08 6.64
N TYR A 179 6.35 -1.04 5.90
CA TYR A 179 7.13 -0.52 4.77
C TYR A 179 7.95 0.73 5.12
N SER A 180 7.70 1.37 6.26
CA SER A 180 8.32 2.66 6.59
C SER A 180 8.33 2.96 8.09
N SER A 181 9.04 4.02 8.47
CA SER A 181 9.02 4.60 9.81
C SER A 181 8.19 5.91 9.81
N PRO A 182 6.84 5.84 9.97
CA PRO A 182 6.00 7.03 9.90
C PRO A 182 6.08 7.88 11.18
N ARG A 183 6.12 9.21 11.01
CA ARG A 183 6.01 10.19 12.12
C ARG A 183 5.16 11.39 11.73
N ILE A 184 4.36 11.89 12.67
CA ILE A 184 3.62 13.15 12.48
C ILE A 184 4.60 14.31 12.66
N VAL A 185 4.75 15.14 11.63
CA VAL A 185 5.59 16.35 11.65
C VAL A 185 4.85 17.50 12.32
N THR A 186 3.62 17.77 11.89
CA THR A 186 2.79 18.85 12.42
C THR A 186 1.32 18.59 12.12
N ILE A 187 0.44 19.10 12.99
CA ILE A 187 -0.99 19.24 12.71
C ILE A 187 -1.21 20.56 11.96
N VAL A 188 -2.15 20.58 11.02
CA VAL A 188 -2.44 21.72 10.14
C VAL A 188 -3.94 22.07 10.22
N PRO A 189 -4.31 23.30 10.62
CA PRO A 189 -5.70 23.70 10.77
C PRO A 189 -6.34 23.97 9.40
N PRO A 190 -7.68 23.87 9.26
CA PRO A 190 -8.37 24.17 8.01
C PRO A 190 -8.17 25.59 7.47
N THR A 191 -7.88 26.55 8.34
CA THR A 191 -7.79 27.98 8.01
C THR A 191 -6.62 28.34 7.09
N VAL A 192 -5.64 27.44 6.93
CA VAL A 192 -4.50 27.66 6.02
C VAL A 192 -4.71 27.12 4.61
N PHE A 193 -5.94 26.69 4.30
CA PHE A 193 -6.30 26.15 3.01
C PHE A 193 -7.32 27.02 2.29
N LEU A 194 -7.32 26.91 0.96
CA LEU A 194 -8.32 27.51 0.10
C LEU A 194 -8.84 26.51 -0.94
N PRO A 195 -10.14 26.16 -0.92
CA PRO A 195 -11.09 26.39 0.17
C PRO A 195 -10.67 25.65 1.45
N PRO A 196 -11.18 26.05 2.64
CA PRO A 196 -10.86 25.35 3.87
C PRO A 196 -11.55 23.96 3.92
N PRO A 197 -10.83 22.88 4.28
CA PRO A 197 -11.44 21.58 4.48
C PRO A 197 -12.31 21.56 5.75
N LYS A 198 -13.17 20.53 5.88
CA LYS A 198 -14.03 20.36 7.07
C LYS A 198 -13.28 19.80 8.30
N VAL A 199 -12.08 19.28 8.09
CA VAL A 199 -11.30 18.55 9.10
C VAL A 199 -9.87 19.05 9.13
N HIS A 200 -9.19 18.84 10.26
CA HIS A 200 -7.76 19.12 10.37
C HIS A 200 -6.96 18.18 9.47
N SER A 201 -5.84 18.69 8.96
CA SER A 201 -4.81 17.91 8.27
C SER A 201 -3.62 17.65 9.19
N ALA A 202 -2.69 16.83 8.74
CA ALA A 202 -1.39 16.64 9.33
C ALA A 202 -0.36 16.36 8.24
N VAL A 203 0.86 16.85 8.45
CA VAL A 203 2.02 16.46 7.64
C VAL A 203 2.65 15.25 8.31
N VAL A 204 2.89 14.20 7.52
CA VAL A 204 3.51 12.94 7.95
C VAL A 204 4.74 12.70 7.12
N ALA A 205 5.85 12.35 7.77
CA ALA A 205 7.07 11.90 7.12
C ALA A 205 7.20 10.38 7.29
N LEU A 206 7.56 9.68 6.22
CA LEU A 206 7.75 8.24 6.17
C LEU A 206 9.14 7.99 5.60
N ASP A 207 10.07 7.55 6.45
CA ASP A 207 11.36 7.05 6.00
C ASP A 207 11.18 5.63 5.46
N VAL A 208 11.52 5.41 4.19
CA VAL A 208 11.43 4.10 3.50
C VAL A 208 12.82 3.52 3.30
N ALA A 209 13.78 4.33 2.85
CA ALA A 209 15.14 3.88 2.57
C ALA A 209 15.85 3.35 3.83
N GLY A 210 15.72 4.06 4.95
CA GLY A 210 16.31 3.71 6.24
C GLY A 210 15.48 2.70 7.05
N HIS A 211 14.26 2.38 6.63
CA HIS A 211 13.38 1.51 7.38
C HIS A 211 13.76 0.03 7.24
N ARG A 212 14.06 -0.62 8.36
CA ARG A 212 14.30 -2.06 8.43
C ARG A 212 13.53 -2.64 9.61
N LEU A 213 12.82 -3.74 9.37
CA LEU A 213 12.17 -4.48 10.44
C LEU A 213 13.26 -5.18 11.28
N PRO A 214 13.24 -5.04 12.62
CA PRO A 214 14.22 -5.67 13.49
C PRO A 214 14.01 -7.19 13.65
N PHE A 215 13.01 -7.75 12.95
CA PHE A 215 12.64 -9.15 12.96
C PHE A 215 12.38 -9.63 11.53
N ALA A 216 12.56 -10.93 11.32
CA ALA A 216 12.29 -11.54 10.02
C ALA A 216 10.77 -11.70 9.79
N VAL A 217 10.36 -11.53 8.54
CA VAL A 217 8.99 -11.78 8.05
C VAL A 217 9.06 -12.95 7.07
N GLY A 218 8.02 -13.79 7.03
CA GLY A 218 7.83 -14.77 5.98
C GLY A 218 7.31 -14.11 4.68
N ASP A 219 6.46 -14.81 3.95
CA ASP A 219 5.88 -14.27 2.71
C ASP A 219 4.98 -13.02 3.01
N PRO A 220 5.27 -11.84 2.42
CA PRO A 220 4.50 -10.61 2.66
C PRO A 220 3.03 -10.71 2.24
N LYS A 221 2.71 -11.45 1.17
CA LYS A 221 1.31 -11.61 0.73
C LYS A 221 0.50 -12.33 1.81
N THR A 222 1.06 -13.42 2.33
CA THR A 222 0.52 -14.19 3.45
C THR A 222 0.43 -13.35 4.72
N PHE A 223 1.47 -12.56 5.02
CA PHE A 223 1.48 -11.65 6.17
C PHE A 223 0.26 -10.71 6.15
N PHE A 224 0.03 -10.04 5.01
CA PHE A 224 -1.11 -9.13 4.88
C PHE A 224 -2.47 -9.83 4.79
N GLN A 225 -2.54 -11.12 4.44
CA GLN A 225 -3.76 -11.92 4.61
C GLN A 225 -4.09 -12.12 6.09
N ILE A 226 -3.09 -12.44 6.92
CA ILE A 226 -3.24 -12.61 8.38
C ILE A 226 -3.70 -11.29 9.02
N VAL A 227 -3.04 -10.19 8.68
CA VAL A 227 -3.42 -8.84 9.16
C VAL A 227 -4.86 -8.52 8.79
N ARG A 228 -5.26 -8.71 7.53
CA ARG A 228 -6.64 -8.46 7.08
C ARG A 228 -7.65 -9.31 7.84
N ALA A 229 -7.37 -10.60 8.04
CA ALA A 229 -8.25 -11.47 8.81
C ALA A 229 -8.38 -11.01 10.27
N ALA A 230 -7.27 -10.64 10.91
CA ALA A 230 -7.24 -10.18 12.30
C ALA A 230 -8.03 -8.88 12.54
N PHE A 231 -8.03 -7.95 11.58
CA PHE A 231 -8.78 -6.70 11.66
C PHE A 231 -10.20 -6.76 11.07
N GLY A 232 -10.52 -7.77 10.25
CA GLY A 232 -11.82 -7.91 9.59
C GLY A 232 -13.01 -8.09 10.55
N GLN A 233 -12.76 -8.57 11.77
CA GLN A 233 -13.78 -8.73 12.82
C GLN A 233 -13.37 -8.05 14.13
N ARG A 234 -13.33 -6.71 14.12
CA ARG A 234 -12.74 -5.87 15.18
C ARG A 234 -13.19 -6.17 16.63
N ARG A 235 -14.40 -6.71 16.83
CA ARG A 235 -14.95 -7.04 18.16
C ARG A 235 -14.78 -8.51 18.57
N LYS A 236 -14.20 -9.35 17.70
CA LYS A 236 -14.05 -10.79 17.94
C LYS A 236 -12.63 -11.12 18.42
N MET A 237 -12.54 -12.22 19.17
CA MET A 237 -11.25 -12.81 19.58
C MET A 237 -10.47 -13.23 18.33
N LEU A 238 -9.15 -13.16 18.40
CA LEU A 238 -8.23 -13.41 17.29
C LEU A 238 -8.43 -14.80 16.70
N ARG A 239 -8.57 -15.83 17.54
CA ARG A 239 -8.87 -17.21 17.09
C ARG A 239 -10.17 -17.35 16.28
N ARG A 240 -11.11 -16.41 16.41
CA ARG A 240 -12.36 -16.37 15.62
C ARG A 240 -12.15 -15.57 14.35
N ALA A 241 -11.43 -14.46 14.43
CA ALA A 241 -11.11 -13.61 13.28
C ALA A 241 -10.26 -14.37 12.23
N LEU A 242 -9.26 -15.15 12.67
CA LEU A 242 -8.36 -15.91 11.79
C LEU A 242 -9.04 -17.09 11.07
N ARG A 243 -10.27 -17.47 11.43
CA ARG A 243 -11.04 -18.49 10.70
C ARG A 243 -11.46 -18.05 9.31
N GLY A 244 -11.41 -16.74 9.03
CA GLY A 244 -11.69 -16.19 7.70
C GLY A 244 -10.53 -16.36 6.71
N LEU A 245 -9.40 -16.94 7.14
CA LEU A 245 -8.29 -17.25 6.25
C LEU A 245 -8.64 -18.39 5.28
N PRO A 246 -8.07 -18.40 4.06
CA PRO A 246 -8.51 -19.30 2.99
C PRO A 246 -8.00 -20.75 3.14
N TRP A 247 -7.10 -21.02 4.08
CA TRP A 247 -6.47 -22.34 4.27
C TRP A 247 -7.36 -23.28 5.06
N ARG A 248 -7.74 -24.42 4.46
CA ARG A 248 -8.65 -25.40 5.03
C ARG A 248 -8.06 -26.12 6.25
N GLU A 249 -6.73 -26.20 6.30
CA GLU A 249 -5.94 -26.79 7.38
C GLU A 249 -6.09 -26.00 8.69
N LEU A 250 -6.51 -24.73 8.63
CA LEU A 250 -6.70 -23.87 9.80
C LEU A 250 -8.04 -24.15 10.51
N THR A 251 -8.15 -25.35 11.09
CA THR A 251 -9.24 -25.67 12.01
C THR A 251 -9.15 -24.81 13.29
N PRO A 252 -10.24 -24.68 14.07
CA PRO A 252 -10.19 -23.97 15.36
C PRO A 252 -9.06 -24.40 16.30
N GLU A 253 -8.78 -25.70 16.34
CA GLU A 253 -7.74 -26.32 17.17
C GLU A 253 -6.35 -25.94 16.63
N VAL A 254 -6.15 -26.05 15.32
CA VAL A 254 -4.88 -25.67 14.65
C VAL A 254 -4.60 -24.17 14.83
N ILE A 255 -5.60 -23.30 14.68
CA ILE A 255 -5.44 -21.86 14.93
C ILE A 255 -5.02 -21.61 16.37
N THR A 256 -5.61 -22.32 17.34
CA THR A 256 -5.28 -22.16 18.75
C THR A 256 -3.82 -22.57 19.02
N GLN A 257 -3.39 -23.73 18.52
CA GLN A 257 -2.00 -24.19 18.63
C GLN A 257 -1.01 -23.25 17.92
N TRP A 258 -1.38 -22.69 16.78
CA TRP A 258 -0.57 -21.73 16.04
C TRP A 258 -0.37 -20.41 16.80
N LEU A 259 -1.43 -19.90 17.43
CA LEU A 259 -1.37 -18.72 18.30
C LEU A 259 -0.52 -18.98 19.55
N GLU A 260 -0.73 -20.13 20.22
CA GLU A 260 0.03 -20.52 21.41
C GLU A 260 1.52 -20.70 21.12
N ALA A 261 1.89 -21.28 19.98
CA ALA A 261 3.29 -21.40 19.55
C ALA A 261 3.96 -20.04 19.25
N ALA A 262 3.17 -19.00 18.98
CA ALA A 262 3.64 -17.62 18.88
C ALA A 262 3.62 -16.88 20.23
N ASN A 263 3.29 -17.56 21.34
CA ASN A 263 3.05 -16.97 22.65
C ASN A 263 1.93 -15.90 22.64
N ILE A 264 0.92 -16.06 21.77
CA ILE A 264 -0.20 -15.13 21.65
C ILE A 264 -1.44 -15.78 22.25
N GLU A 265 -2.03 -15.15 23.26
CA GLU A 265 -3.26 -15.65 23.88
C GLU A 265 -4.41 -15.66 22.84
N PRO A 266 -5.08 -16.81 22.60
CA PRO A 266 -6.12 -16.94 21.58
C PRO A 266 -7.33 -16.00 21.76
N THR A 267 -7.48 -15.45 22.96
CA THR A 267 -8.56 -14.55 23.39
C THR A 267 -8.32 -13.09 23.06
N ARG A 268 -7.06 -12.70 22.79
CA ARG A 268 -6.68 -11.35 22.38
C ARG A 268 -7.45 -10.91 21.14
N ARG A 269 -7.50 -9.61 20.89
CA ARG A 269 -8.04 -9.03 19.66
C ARG A 269 -6.90 -8.69 18.71
N GLY A 270 -7.18 -8.74 17.41
CA GLY A 270 -6.19 -8.41 16.36
C GLY A 270 -5.58 -7.02 16.54
N GLU A 271 -6.35 -6.05 17.03
CA GLU A 271 -5.87 -4.69 17.30
C GLU A 271 -4.86 -4.60 18.45
N THR A 272 -4.63 -5.68 19.22
CA THR A 272 -3.59 -5.70 20.27
C THR A 272 -2.26 -6.25 19.77
N LEU A 273 -2.19 -6.80 18.56
CA LEU A 273 -0.98 -7.47 18.06
C LEU A 273 0.04 -6.45 17.55
N SER A 274 1.30 -6.63 17.95
CA SER A 274 2.43 -5.89 17.40
C SER A 274 2.79 -6.40 15.99
N LEU A 275 3.59 -5.60 15.28
CA LEU A 275 4.12 -5.98 13.97
C LEU A 275 4.99 -7.25 14.05
N GLU A 276 5.77 -7.39 15.13
CA GLU A 276 6.59 -8.56 15.41
C GLU A 276 5.73 -9.82 15.64
N GLU A 277 4.64 -9.69 16.38
CA GLU A 277 3.71 -10.80 16.63
C GLU A 277 3.05 -11.27 15.33
N PHE A 278 2.64 -10.34 14.45
CA PHE A 278 2.15 -10.68 13.12
C PHE A 278 3.24 -11.38 12.28
N ALA A 279 4.48 -10.91 12.35
CA ALA A 279 5.60 -11.50 11.61
C ALA A 279 5.91 -12.92 12.10
N LEU A 280 5.83 -13.15 13.42
CA LEU A 280 6.00 -14.46 14.02
C LEU A 280 4.90 -15.43 13.58
N LEU A 281 3.63 -15.00 13.62
CA LEU A 281 2.52 -15.79 13.10
C LEU A 281 2.74 -16.18 11.63
N ASN A 282 3.11 -15.22 10.80
CA ASN A 282 3.39 -15.44 9.39
C ASN A 282 4.53 -16.44 9.16
N ARG A 283 5.63 -16.34 9.92
CA ARG A 283 6.75 -17.29 9.85
C ARG A 283 6.39 -18.71 10.29
N LEU A 284 5.51 -18.84 11.28
CA LEU A 284 5.11 -20.15 11.81
C LEU A 284 4.05 -20.84 10.95
N LEU A 285 3.24 -20.07 10.21
CA LEU A 285 2.11 -20.59 9.43
C LEU A 285 2.46 -21.80 8.54
N PRO A 286 3.58 -21.85 7.79
CA PRO A 286 3.90 -23.01 6.95
C PRO A 286 3.94 -24.35 7.70
N ARG A 287 4.28 -24.36 9.00
CA ARG A 287 4.30 -25.59 9.81
C ARG A 287 2.89 -26.15 10.03
N TYR A 288 1.90 -25.28 10.06
CA TYR A 288 0.49 -25.61 10.27
C TYR A 288 -0.27 -25.87 8.97
N LEU A 289 0.32 -25.53 7.82
CA LEU A 289 -0.22 -25.84 6.49
C LEU A 289 0.35 -27.15 5.90
N LYS A 290 1.51 -27.61 6.39
CA LYS A 290 2.23 -28.78 5.83
C LYS A 290 1.75 -30.15 6.33
N THR A 291 0.77 -30.20 7.23
CA THR A 291 0.32 -31.45 7.88
C THR A 291 -0.44 -32.41 6.93
N THR A 292 -0.61 -32.07 5.65
CA THR A 292 -1.35 -32.90 4.68
C THR A 292 -0.48 -33.38 3.50
N THR A 293 0.68 -32.79 3.23
CA THR A 293 1.46 -33.15 2.02
C THR A 293 2.26 -34.45 2.18
N SER A 294 2.62 -34.85 3.41
CA SER A 294 3.31 -36.14 3.66
C SER A 294 2.38 -37.34 3.82
N LYS A 295 1.06 -37.16 3.96
CA LYS A 295 0.12 -38.30 4.08
C LYS A 295 -0.38 -38.82 2.74
N ASN A 296 -0.28 -38.04 1.66
CA ASN A 296 -0.66 -38.50 0.33
C ASN A 296 0.49 -39.18 -0.44
N SER A 297 1.76 -38.99 -0.05
CA SER A 297 2.87 -39.72 -0.68
C SER A 297 3.10 -41.13 -0.13
N GLU A 298 2.63 -41.42 1.09
CA GLU A 298 2.68 -42.78 1.67
C GLU A 298 1.43 -43.61 1.34
N ALA A 299 0.35 -42.98 0.87
CA ALA A 299 -0.87 -43.66 0.45
C ALA A 299 -0.79 -44.19 -1.00
N ASP A 300 -0.02 -43.53 -1.88
CA ASP A 300 0.14 -43.96 -3.28
C ASP A 300 1.19 -45.08 -3.47
N ASP A 301 2.10 -45.28 -2.51
CA ASP A 301 3.11 -46.36 -2.57
C ASP A 301 2.62 -47.70 -1.97
N ASN A 302 1.54 -47.68 -1.17
CA ASN A 302 0.99 -48.90 -0.56
C ASN A 302 -0.12 -49.58 -1.37
N ASP A 303 -0.68 -48.91 -2.39
CA ASP A 303 -1.75 -49.46 -3.23
C ASP A 303 -1.23 -50.15 -4.52
N SER A 304 0.07 -50.08 -4.80
CA SER A 304 0.70 -50.74 -5.96
C SER A 304 1.19 -52.17 -5.68
N HIS A 305 1.17 -52.64 -4.43
CA HIS A 305 1.68 -53.97 -4.05
C HIS A 305 0.64 -55.06 -3.76
N SER A 306 -0.67 -54.81 -3.93
CA SER A 306 -1.73 -55.78 -3.62
C SER A 306 -2.44 -56.43 -4.83
N LEU A 307 -2.01 -56.17 -6.07
CA LEU A 307 -2.70 -56.68 -7.28
C LEU A 307 -1.80 -57.55 -8.17
N HIS A 308 -0.98 -58.43 -7.60
CA HIS A 308 -0.25 -59.44 -8.37
C HIS A 308 -0.06 -60.74 -7.58
N GLN A 309 -1.15 -61.41 -7.20
CA GLN A 309 -1.13 -62.83 -6.83
C GLN A 309 -2.53 -63.43 -6.87
N SER A 310 -2.99 -63.82 -8.06
CA SER A 310 -4.02 -64.85 -8.28
C SER A 310 -4.16 -65.16 -9.78
N ARG A 311 -3.13 -65.80 -10.34
CA ARG A 311 -3.26 -66.57 -11.59
C ARG A 311 -2.45 -67.85 -11.44
N HIS A 312 -3.12 -68.96 -11.18
CA HIS A 312 -2.80 -70.28 -11.76
C HIS A 312 -3.84 -71.31 -11.33
N ARG A 313 -4.67 -71.77 -12.28
CA ARG A 313 -4.90 -73.20 -12.56
C ARG A 313 -5.68 -73.39 -13.88
N LYS A 314 -4.97 -73.99 -14.85
CA LYS A 314 -5.37 -75.02 -15.84
C LYS A 314 -6.64 -74.75 -16.68
N SER A 315 -6.54 -74.47 -17.99
CA SER A 315 -6.30 -75.38 -19.13
C SER A 315 -7.33 -76.50 -19.23
N ASP A 316 -8.23 -76.43 -20.23
CA ASP A 316 -8.50 -77.54 -21.15
C ASP A 316 -9.51 -77.18 -22.27
N PHE A 317 -9.20 -77.74 -23.45
CA PHE A 317 -9.97 -77.91 -24.69
C PHE A 317 -10.23 -76.75 -25.67
N GLY A 318 -9.98 -77.08 -26.95
CA GLY A 318 -9.92 -76.21 -28.12
C GLY A 318 -11.25 -76.08 -28.90
N PRO A 319 -11.18 -75.75 -30.19
CA PRO A 319 -12.16 -74.89 -30.86
C PRO A 319 -13.27 -75.69 -31.56
N ASP A 320 -14.41 -75.05 -31.80
CA ASP A 320 -15.29 -75.46 -32.90
C ASP A 320 -16.15 -74.30 -33.40
N ASP A 321 -16.44 -74.40 -34.70
CA ASP A 321 -16.98 -73.44 -35.63
C ASP A 321 -18.48 -73.11 -35.41
N GLY A 322 -18.98 -72.06 -36.08
CA GLY A 322 -20.42 -71.96 -36.36
C GLY A 322 -21.03 -70.57 -36.47
N GLU A 323 -21.06 -70.06 -37.70
CA GLU A 323 -22.25 -69.49 -38.37
C GLU A 323 -23.01 -68.27 -37.78
N HIS A 324 -22.95 -67.19 -38.57
CA HIS A 324 -24.05 -66.24 -38.84
C HIS A 324 -25.35 -66.99 -39.22
N PRO A 325 -26.57 -66.45 -38.97
CA PRO A 325 -27.02 -65.25 -39.70
C PRO A 325 -28.02 -64.30 -38.98
N GLU A 326 -28.21 -63.19 -39.70
CA GLU A 326 -29.23 -62.15 -39.67
C GLU A 326 -30.63 -62.52 -39.10
N LEU A 327 -31.33 -61.53 -38.52
CA LEU A 327 -32.48 -60.86 -39.19
C LEU A 327 -33.29 -59.95 -38.22
N HIS A 328 -33.68 -58.81 -38.80
CA HIS A 328 -34.77 -57.87 -38.47
C HIS A 328 -34.63 -56.84 -37.36
#